data_AF-A0A382ZLE9-F1
#
_entry.id   AF-A0A382ZLE9-F1
#
_cell.length_a   1.000
_cell.length_b   1.000
_cell.length_c   1.000
_cell.angle_alpha   90.00
_cell.angle_beta   90.00
_cell.angle_gamma   90.00
#
_symmetry.space_group_name_H-M   'P 1'
#
loop_
_entity.id
_entity.type
_entity.pdbx_description
1 polymer ?
#
loop_
_entity_poly.entity_id
_entity_poly.type
_entity_poly.pdbx_seq_one_letter_code
_entity_poly.pdbx_strand_id
1 'polypeptide(L)'
;MTKENTMSKYIQSARIAIFLLIIFVLVTPTLAALESDKKPNIVLVLMDNFGYGEIGVYGGGVIRGAATPNIDSIAAEGFQLTNYNVEAECTPSRSALMT
;
A
#
# COMPACT_ATOMS: atom_id res chain seq x y z
N MET A 1 -33.36 -38.59 38.24
CA MET A 1 -31.90 -38.83 38.14
C MET A 1 -31.27 -38.40 36.80
N THR A 2 -31.93 -37.55 35.99
CA THR A 2 -31.50 -37.28 34.60
C THR A 2 -31.21 -35.81 34.25
N LYS A 3 -31.53 -34.83 35.12
CA LYS A 3 -31.38 -33.40 34.81
C LYS A 3 -29.92 -32.89 34.88
N GLU A 4 -29.10 -33.49 35.74
CA GLU A 4 -27.70 -33.06 35.96
C GLU A 4 -26.80 -33.35 34.74
N ASN A 5 -27.03 -34.48 34.08
CA ASN A 5 -26.29 -34.90 32.88
C ASN A 5 -26.61 -34.06 31.64
N THR A 6 -27.76 -33.40 31.59
CA THR A 6 -28.13 -32.55 30.44
C THR A 6 -27.46 -31.18 30.53
N MET A 7 -27.40 -30.56 31.72
CA MET A 7 -26.71 -29.29 31.93
C MET A 7 -25.19 -29.38 31.69
N SER A 8 -24.55 -30.48 32.12
CA SER A 8 -23.12 -30.74 31.84
C SER A 8 -22.83 -30.83 30.34
N LYS A 9 -23.71 -31.47 29.56
CA LYS A 9 -23.60 -31.56 28.09
C LYS A 9 -23.71 -30.20 27.40
N TYR A 10 -24.60 -29.32 27.86
CA TYR A 10 -24.72 -27.95 27.33
C TYR A 10 -23.49 -27.09 27.63
N ILE A 11 -22.91 -27.22 28.81
CA ILE A 11 -21.67 -26.52 29.17
C ILE A 11 -20.49 -27.06 28.34
N GLN A 12 -20.45 -28.37 28.10
CA GLN A 12 -19.42 -29.01 27.28
C GLN A 12 -19.52 -28.62 25.80
N SER A 13 -20.74 -28.54 25.23
CA SER A 13 -20.95 -28.06 23.86
C SER A 13 -20.66 -26.56 23.69
N ALA A 14 -21.00 -25.73 24.68
CA ALA A 14 -20.63 -24.30 24.69
C ALA A 14 -19.10 -24.10 24.73
N ARG A 15 -18.38 -24.90 25.52
CA ARG A 15 -16.90 -24.87 25.58
C ARG A 15 -16.27 -25.26 24.24
N ILE A 16 -16.78 -26.29 23.58
CA ILE A 16 -16.31 -26.70 22.25
C ILE A 16 -16.58 -25.61 21.22
N ALA A 17 -17.75 -24.98 21.25
CA ALA A 17 -18.08 -23.88 20.34
C ALA A 17 -17.17 -22.66 20.54
N ILE A 18 -16.89 -22.28 21.79
CA ILE A 18 -15.96 -21.19 22.12
C ILE A 18 -14.53 -21.53 21.67
N PHE A 19 -14.09 -22.77 21.88
CA PHE A 19 -12.77 -23.20 21.45
C PHE A 19 -12.61 -23.20 19.92
N LEU A 20 -13.64 -23.64 19.19
CA LEU A 20 -13.67 -23.57 17.73
C LEU A 20 -13.72 -22.12 17.22
N LEU A 21 -14.44 -21.23 17.90
CA LEU A 21 -14.48 -19.80 17.57
C LEU A 21 -13.09 -19.17 17.78
N ILE A 22 -12.40 -19.49 18.86
CA ILE A 22 -11.04 -19.01 19.15
C ILE A 22 -10.08 -19.51 18.06
N ILE A 23 -10.13 -20.80 17.70
CA ILE A 23 -9.30 -21.34 16.60
C ILE A 23 -9.61 -20.61 15.29
N PHE A 24 -10.87 -20.36 14.97
CA PHE A 24 -11.26 -19.65 13.76
C PHE A 24 -10.70 -18.21 13.72
N VAL A 25 -10.79 -17.48 14.84
CA VAL A 25 -10.23 -16.13 14.96
C VAL A 25 -8.70 -16.13 14.84
N LEU A 26 -8.02 -17.14 15.39
CA LEU A 26 -6.55 -17.24 15.32
C LEU A 26 -6.00 -17.71 13.96
N VAL A 27 -6.77 -18.48 13.17
CA VAL A 27 -6.31 -19.07 11.90
C VAL A 27 -6.58 -18.16 10.69
N THR A 28 -7.54 -17.24 10.77
CA THR A 28 -7.86 -16.31 9.68
C THR A 28 -6.72 -15.34 9.27
N PRO A 29 -5.95 -14.72 10.18
CA PRO A 29 -4.90 -13.78 9.77
C PRO A 29 -3.68 -14.47 9.13
N THR A 30 -3.39 -15.72 9.50
CA THR A 30 -2.24 -16.48 8.96
C THR A 30 -2.45 -16.92 7.51
N LEU A 31 -3.70 -17.19 7.10
CA LEU A 31 -4.01 -17.56 5.73
C LEU A 31 -3.95 -16.35 4.77
N ALA A 32 -4.32 -15.16 5.25
CA ALA A 32 -4.23 -13.91 4.49
C ALA A 32 -2.77 -13.47 4.27
N ALA A 33 -1.89 -13.71 5.24
CA ALA A 33 -0.46 -13.39 5.13
C ALA A 33 0.27 -14.25 4.08
N LEU A 34 -0.24 -15.46 3.79
CA LEU A 34 0.33 -16.38 2.78
C LEU A 34 0.16 -15.88 1.34
N GLU A 35 -0.76 -14.94 1.09
CA GLU A 35 -0.96 -14.35 -0.25
C GLU A 35 -0.02 -13.17 -0.55
N SER A 36 0.79 -12.76 0.43
CA SER A 36 1.62 -11.55 0.38
C SER A 36 2.87 -11.66 -0.52
N ASP A 37 3.10 -12.79 -1.19
CA ASP A 37 4.26 -13.01 -2.06
C ASP A 37 4.06 -12.51 -3.51
N LYS A 38 2.99 -11.75 -3.76
CA LYS A 38 2.79 -11.10 -5.06
C LYS A 38 3.77 -9.94 -5.19
N LYS A 39 4.80 -10.13 -6.02
CA LYS A 39 5.72 -9.06 -6.43
C LYS A 39 4.90 -7.86 -6.92
N PRO A 40 5.15 -6.65 -6.39
CA PRO A 40 4.42 -5.47 -6.83
C PRO A 40 4.74 -5.16 -8.29
N ASN A 41 3.76 -4.61 -9.01
CA ASN A 41 4.00 -4.02 -10.31
C ASN A 41 4.63 -2.64 -10.12
N ILE A 42 5.68 -2.35 -10.90
CA ILE A 42 6.35 -1.05 -10.88
C ILE A 42 5.98 -0.32 -12.17
N VAL A 43 5.39 0.88 -12.03
CA VAL A 43 5.15 1.79 -13.15
C VAL A 43 6.06 2.99 -12.97
N LEU A 44 7.02 3.14 -13.89
CA LEU A 44 7.95 4.26 -13.91
C LEU A 44 7.52 5.27 -14.98
N VAL A 45 7.21 6.49 -14.57
CA VAL A 45 6.87 7.60 -15.47
C VAL A 45 8.00 8.62 -15.44
N LEU A 46 8.65 8.82 -16.58
CA LEU A 46 9.72 9.80 -16.76
C LEU A 46 9.25 10.90 -17.71
N MET A 47 9.38 12.16 -17.29
CA MET A 47 9.09 13.32 -18.12
C MET A 47 10.39 13.89 -18.68
N ASP A 48 10.42 14.19 -19.98
CA ASP A 48 11.61 14.75 -20.65
C ASP A 48 11.61 16.28 -20.58
N ASN A 49 12.80 16.87 -20.42
CA ASN A 49 13.00 18.31 -20.29
C ASN A 49 12.09 18.99 -19.24
N PHE A 50 11.86 18.30 -18.12
CA PHE A 50 10.90 18.72 -17.10
C PHE A 50 11.60 19.37 -15.90
N GLY A 51 11.36 20.66 -15.68
CA GLY A 51 11.95 21.43 -14.60
C GLY A 51 11.31 21.17 -13.23
N TYR A 52 12.06 21.47 -12.16
CA TYR A 52 11.60 21.28 -10.77
C TYR A 52 10.28 22.00 -10.48
N GLY A 53 10.17 23.28 -10.86
CA GLY A 53 9.01 24.13 -10.57
C GLY A 53 7.88 24.05 -11.59
N GLU A 54 7.78 22.96 -12.37
CA GLU A 54 6.75 22.83 -13.40
C GLU A 54 5.40 22.32 -12.84
N ILE A 55 5.41 21.40 -11.86
CA ILE A 55 4.19 20.84 -11.23
C ILE A 55 3.78 21.55 -9.94
N GLY A 56 2.49 21.46 -9.60
CA GLY A 56 1.86 22.14 -8.46
C GLY A 56 2.52 21.82 -7.11
N VAL A 57 2.85 20.55 -6.86
CA VAL A 57 3.52 20.11 -5.61
C VAL A 57 4.89 20.75 -5.37
N TYR A 58 5.55 21.27 -6.40
CA TYR A 58 6.81 22.00 -6.31
C TYR A 58 6.66 23.51 -6.56
N GLY A 59 5.43 24.04 -6.44
CA GLY A 59 5.12 25.46 -6.56
C GLY A 59 4.82 25.95 -7.98
N GLY A 60 4.79 25.03 -8.96
CA GLY A 60 4.41 25.31 -10.35
C GLY A 60 2.91 25.20 -10.59
N GLY A 61 2.54 24.30 -11.50
CA GLY A 61 1.16 23.97 -11.82
C GLY A 61 0.42 25.16 -12.43
N VAL A 62 -0.67 25.60 -11.78
CA VAL A 62 -1.48 26.73 -12.25
C VAL A 62 -0.64 27.99 -12.45
N ILE A 63 0.34 28.22 -11.57
CA ILE A 63 1.26 29.37 -11.66
C ILE A 63 2.14 29.28 -12.92
N ARG A 64 2.46 28.06 -13.35
CA ARG A 64 3.29 27.80 -14.53
C ARG A 64 2.48 27.73 -15.84
N GLY A 65 1.17 27.58 -15.75
CA GLY A 65 0.24 27.65 -16.89
C GLY A 65 -0.75 26.50 -16.99
N ALA A 66 -0.63 25.45 -16.17
CA ALA A 66 -1.54 24.30 -16.21
C ALA A 66 -1.66 23.62 -14.84
N ALA A 67 -2.90 23.40 -14.37
CA ALA A 67 -3.12 22.62 -13.16
C ALA A 67 -2.64 21.17 -13.34
N THR A 68 -2.07 20.57 -12.29
CA THR A 68 -1.53 19.21 -12.30
C THR A 68 -2.22 18.26 -11.30
N PRO A 69 -3.57 18.23 -11.24
CA PRO A 69 -4.29 17.60 -10.13
C PRO A 69 -4.00 16.09 -9.97
N ASN A 70 -3.77 15.37 -11.06
CA ASN A 70 -3.44 13.94 -11.01
C ASN A 70 -2.03 13.66 -10.46
N ILE A 71 -1.07 14.54 -10.76
CA ILE A 71 0.30 14.41 -10.22
C ILE A 71 0.28 14.83 -8.75
N ASP A 72 -0.46 15.89 -8.44
CA ASP A 72 -0.59 16.40 -7.09
C ASP A 72 -1.26 15.38 -6.15
N SER A 73 -2.25 14.60 -6.64
CA SER A 73 -2.87 13.53 -5.85
C SER A 73 -1.90 12.37 -5.58
N ILE A 74 -1.12 11.95 -6.59
CA ILE A 74 -0.10 10.90 -6.43
C ILE A 74 0.93 11.32 -5.36
N ALA A 75 1.34 12.59 -5.39
CA ALA A 75 2.30 13.12 -4.43
C ALA A 75 1.73 13.27 -3.01
N ALA A 76 0.41 13.43 -2.85
CA ALA A 76 -0.27 13.50 -1.57
C ALA A 76 -0.47 12.11 -0.93
N GLU A 77 -0.67 11.09 -1.75
CA GLU A 77 -0.80 9.68 -1.32
C GLU A 77 0.57 8.98 -1.16
N GLY A 78 1.63 9.59 -1.70
CA GLY A 78 2.96 9.03 -1.78
C GLY A 78 4.03 9.82 -1.02
N PHE A 79 5.23 9.81 -1.58
CA PHE A 79 6.41 10.47 -1.03
C PHE A 79 7.00 11.46 -2.05
N GLN A 80 7.46 12.61 -1.56
CA GLN A 80 8.02 13.69 -2.38
C GLN A 80 9.51 13.87 -2.10
N LEU A 81 10.30 13.99 -3.15
CA LEU A 81 11.72 14.31 -3.06
C LEU A 81 11.94 15.80 -3.36
N THR A 82 12.25 16.58 -2.34
CA THR A 82 12.46 18.04 -2.50
C THR A 82 13.88 18.39 -2.93
N ASN A 83 14.82 17.44 -2.80
CA ASN A 83 16.23 17.60 -3.19
C ASN A 83 16.68 16.37 -3.98
N TYR A 84 16.43 16.39 -5.29
CA TYR A 84 16.91 15.39 -6.24
C TYR A 84 17.81 16.07 -7.28
N ASN A 85 18.79 15.34 -7.79
CA ASN A 85 19.75 15.83 -8.78
C ASN A 85 19.72 14.93 -10.01
N VAL A 86 19.89 15.53 -11.18
CA VAL A 86 19.91 14.83 -12.48
C VAL A 86 21.15 15.25 -13.26
N GLU A 87 21.57 14.39 -14.19
CA GLU A 87 22.60 14.75 -15.16
C GLU A 87 22.13 15.92 -16.04
N ALA A 88 23.08 16.73 -16.52
CA ALA A 88 22.80 17.94 -17.29
C ALA A 88 22.21 17.67 -18.69
N GLU A 89 22.12 16.41 -19.11
CA GLU A 89 21.63 16.02 -20.43
C GLU A 89 20.79 14.74 -20.34
N CYS A 90 19.82 14.61 -21.26
CA CYS A 90 18.86 13.51 -21.22
C CYS A 90 19.51 12.13 -21.46
N THR A 91 20.56 12.06 -22.28
CA THR A 91 21.28 10.80 -22.57
C THR A 91 21.98 10.24 -21.32
N PRO A 92 22.88 10.97 -20.63
CA PRO A 92 23.50 10.48 -19.40
C PRO A 92 22.48 10.25 -18.27
N SER A 93 21.44 11.09 -18.15
CA SER A 93 20.38 10.87 -17.16
C SER A 93 19.63 9.55 -17.38
N ARG A 94 19.25 9.24 -18.63
CA ARG A 94 18.59 7.98 -18.98
C ARG A 94 19.52 6.78 -18.84
N SER A 95 20.81 6.93 -19.16
CA SER A 95 21.79 5.86 -18.95
C SER A 95 21.89 5.51 -17.46
N ALA A 96 22.06 6.50 -16.59
CA ALA A 96 22.17 6.30 -15.13
C ALA A 96 20.91 5.68 -14.49
N LEU A 97 19.74 5.84 -15.12
CA LEU A 97 18.50 5.21 -14.66
C LEU A 97 18.42 3.72 -15.04
N MET A 98 19.05 3.32 -16.15
CA MET A 98 18.90 1.98 -16.75
C MET A 98 20.03 1.02 -16.39
N THR A 99 21.16 1.53 -15.88
CA THR A 99 22.39 0.77 -15.56
C THR A 99 22.85 1.04 -14.15
#